data_AF-A0A3B9TS83-F1
#
_entry.id   AF-A0A3B9TS83-F1
#
_cell.length_a   1.000
_cell.length_b   1.000
_cell.length_c   1.000
_cell.angle_alpha   90.00
_cell.angle_beta   90.00
_cell.angle_gamma   90.00
#
_symmetry.space_group_name_H-M   'P 1'
#
loop_
_entity.id
_entity.type
_entity.pdbx_description
1 polymer ?
#
loop_
_entity_poly.entity_id
_entity_poly.type
_entity_poly.pdbx_seq_one_letter_code
_entity_poly.pdbx_strand_id
1 'polypeptide(L)'
;MTSLDLQKHKAFVIERVLNMGDQHALVWLRSVVSEEEIMEVVKTSRRLTRKTALCWKNILGLCEEEMRCFGTSSIQPGSTC
;
A
#
# COMPACT_ATOMS: atom_id res chain seq x y z
N MET A 1 2.48 9.86 -27.97
CA MET A 1 1.62 9.48 -26.84
C MET A 1 2.24 8.28 -26.17
N THR A 2 2.91 8.47 -25.04
CA THR A 2 3.48 7.37 -24.25
C THR A 2 2.34 6.64 -23.55
N SER A 3 2.01 5.44 -24.04
CA SER A 3 1.10 4.53 -23.36
C SER A 3 1.64 4.28 -21.95
N LEU A 4 0.87 4.62 -20.92
CA LEU A 4 1.18 4.25 -19.54
C LEU A 4 1.03 2.73 -19.47
N ASP A 5 2.16 2.04 -19.58
CA ASP A 5 2.18 0.59 -19.44
C ASP A 5 1.90 0.24 -17.97
N LEU A 6 0.63 -0.06 -17.70
CA LEU A 6 0.14 -0.40 -16.37
C LEU A 6 0.86 -1.62 -15.80
N GLN A 7 1.39 -2.52 -16.64
CA GLN A 7 2.18 -3.67 -16.19
C GLN A 7 3.57 -3.24 -15.74
N LYS A 8 4.19 -2.30 -16.46
CA LYS A 8 5.54 -1.81 -16.15
C LYS A 8 5.59 -0.84 -14.95
N HIS A 9 4.48 -0.18 -14.64
CA HIS A 9 4.37 0.81 -13.57
C HIS A 9 3.29 0.49 -12.52
N LYS A 10 2.83 -0.76 -12.44
CA LYS A 10 1.72 -1.19 -11.58
C LYS A 10 1.87 -0.72 -10.13
N ALA A 11 3.04 -0.98 -9.52
CA ALA A 11 3.32 -0.59 -8.14
C ALA A 11 3.23 0.93 -7.91
N PHE A 12 3.67 1.73 -8.88
CA PHE A 12 3.58 3.19 -8.80
C PHE A 12 2.12 3.66 -8.87
N VAL A 13 1.32 3.09 -9.77
CA VAL A 13 -0.11 3.41 -9.90
C VAL A 13 -0.86 3.04 -8.62
N ILE A 14 -0.66 1.83 -8.11
CA ILE A 14 -1.23 1.38 -6.84
C ILE A 14 -0.87 2.37 -5.74
N GLU A 15 0.42 2.63 -5.52
CA GLU A 15 0.89 3.57 -4.49
C GLU A 15 0.24 4.96 -4.58
N ARG A 16 0.13 5.52 -5.80
CA ARG A 16 -0.49 6.83 -6.01
C ARG A 16 -1.97 6.81 -5.63
N VAL A 17 -2.71 5.79 -6.06
CA VAL A 17 -4.13 5.65 -5.75
C VAL A 17 -4.34 5.40 -4.25
N LEU A 18 -3.51 4.56 -3.60
CA LEU A 18 -3.61 4.33 -2.15
C LEU A 18 -3.35 5.60 -1.33
N ASN A 19 -2.42 6.47 -1.76
CA ASN A 19 -2.08 7.70 -1.04
C ASN A 19 -3.06 8.85 -1.29
N MET A 20 -3.58 9.00 -2.51
CA MET A 20 -4.25 10.23 -2.97
C MET A 20 -5.62 9.98 -3.63
N GLY A 21 -5.98 8.73 -3.88
CA GLY A 21 -7.21 8.36 -4.56
C GLY A 21 -8.44 8.57 -3.69
N ASP A 22 -9.55 8.88 -4.34
CA ASP A 22 -10.88 8.91 -3.72
C ASP A 22 -11.55 7.52 -3.77
N GLN A 23 -12.79 7.44 -3.31
CA GLN A 23 -13.56 6.19 -3.31
C GLN A 23 -13.70 5.60 -4.72
N HIS A 24 -13.91 6.42 -5.75
CA HIS A 24 -14.03 5.96 -7.12
C HIS A 24 -12.72 5.37 -7.64
N ALA A 25 -11.59 5.99 -7.33
CA ALA A 25 -10.27 5.49 -7.68
C ALA A 25 -9.96 4.15 -6.98
N LEU A 26 -10.39 3.98 -5.73
CA LEU A 26 -10.22 2.72 -5.00
C LEU A 26 -11.08 1.58 -5.59
N VAL A 27 -12.33 1.87 -5.97
CA VAL A 27 -13.20 0.90 -6.66
C VAL A 27 -12.58 0.48 -7.98
N TRP A 28 -12.11 1.45 -8.77
CA TRP A 28 -11.42 1.16 -10.02
C TRP A 28 -10.17 0.31 -9.78
N LEU A 29 -9.33 0.66 -8.81
CA LEU A 29 -8.10 -0.08 -8.50
C LEU A 29 -8.39 -1.55 -8.19
N ARG A 30 -9.38 -1.80 -7.32
CA ARG A 30 -9.81 -3.17 -6.95
C ARG A 30 -10.44 -3.94 -8.12
N SER A 31 -10.91 -3.25 -9.17
CA SER A 31 -11.45 -3.90 -10.37
C SER A 31 -10.38 -4.36 -11.36
N VAL A 32 -9.16 -3.81 -11.29
CA VAL A 32 -8.09 -4.07 -12.26
C VAL A 32 -6.80 -4.63 -11.63
N VAL A 33 -6.72 -4.67 -10.30
CA VAL A 33 -5.59 -5.18 -9.53
C VAL A 33 -6.12 -6.14 -8.45
N SER A 34 -5.46 -7.28 -8.28
CA SER A 34 -5.80 -8.24 -7.23
C SER A 34 -5.49 -7.70 -5.83
N GLU A 35 -6.17 -8.23 -4.81
CA GLU A 35 -5.91 -7.83 -3.43
C GLU A 35 -4.49 -8.19 -2.98
N GLU A 36 -3.97 -9.33 -3.45
CA GLU A 36 -2.60 -9.79 -3.19
C GLU A 36 -1.55 -8.80 -3.74
N GLU A 37 -1.77 -8.27 -4.95
CA GLU A 37 -0.88 -7.25 -5.53
C GLU A 37 -0.96 -5.92 -4.76
N ILE A 38 -2.15 -5.52 -4.30
CA ILE A 38 -2.31 -4.34 -3.44
C ILE A 38 -1.56 -4.56 -2.13
N MET A 39 -1.74 -5.73 -1.49
CA MET A 39 -1.08 -6.09 -0.25
C MET A 39 0.45 -6.08 -0.40
N GLU A 40 0.99 -6.63 -1.48
CA GLU A 40 2.43 -6.63 -1.74
C GLU A 40 2.98 -5.20 -1.89
N VAL A 41 2.25 -4.30 -2.55
CA VAL A 41 2.65 -2.89 -2.64
C VAL A 41 2.57 -2.21 -1.26
N VAL A 42 1.56 -2.51 -0.46
CA VAL A 42 1.44 -1.99 0.91
C VAL A 42 2.61 -2.45 1.79
N LYS A 43 3.01 -3.72 1.71
CA LYS A 43 4.14 -4.29 2.44
C LYS A 43 5.48 -3.73 1.99
N THR A 44 5.68 -3.51 0.69
CA THR A 44 7.01 -3.19 0.15
C THR A 44 7.27 -1.72 -0.12
N SER A 45 6.24 -0.87 -0.26
CA SER A 45 6.41 0.54 -0.60
C SER A 45 7.04 1.34 0.52
N ARG A 46 8.02 2.17 0.17
CA ARG A 46 8.64 3.19 1.05
C ARG A 46 8.01 4.58 0.90
N ARG A 47 7.04 4.72 0.00
CA ARG A 47 6.48 6.01 -0.43
C ARG A 47 5.02 6.18 0.00
N LEU A 48 4.42 5.17 0.62
CA LEU A 48 3.18 5.36 1.36
C LEU A 48 3.43 6.31 2.53
N THR A 49 2.55 7.30 2.70
CA THR A 49 2.61 8.13 3.91
C THR A 49 2.29 7.25 5.13
N ARG A 50 2.80 7.62 6.31
CA ARG A 50 2.55 6.87 7.54
C ARG A 50 1.05 6.71 7.82
N LYS A 51 0.25 7.75 7.59
CA LYS A 51 -1.21 7.72 7.76
C LYS A 51 -1.87 6.72 6.82
N THR A 52 -1.49 6.75 5.54
CA THR A 52 -1.97 5.82 4.52
C THR A 52 -1.60 4.38 4.88
N ALA A 53 -0.34 4.15 5.23
CA ALA A 53 0.17 2.84 5.63
C ALA A 53 -0.60 2.25 6.81
N LEU A 54 -0.85 3.03 7.87
CA LEU A 54 -1.66 2.60 9.02
C LEU A 54 -3.11 2.26 8.64
N CYS A 55 -3.71 3.04 7.75
CA CYS A 55 -5.06 2.77 7.25
C CYS A 55 -5.13 1.41 6.54
N TRP A 56 -4.22 1.18 5.59
CA TRP A 56 -4.18 -0.07 4.82
C TRP A 56 -3.72 -1.27 5.65
N LYS A 57 -2.86 -1.06 6.65
CA LYS A 57 -2.54 -2.07 7.67
C LYS A 57 -3.82 -2.63 8.30
N ASN A 58 -4.69 -1.73 8.78
CA ASN A 58 -5.93 -2.13 9.44
C ASN A 58 -6.93 -2.77 8.47
N ILE A 59 -7.04 -2.25 7.24
CA ILE A 59 -7.96 -2.79 6.23
C ILE A 59 -7.54 -4.21 5.81
N LEU A 60 -6.23 -4.47 5.70
CA LEU A 60 -5.67 -5.72 5.20
C LEU A 60 -5.26 -6.70 6.31
N GLY A 61 -5.43 -6.32 7.59
CA GLY A 61 -5.04 -7.15 8.73
C GLY A 61 -3.54 -7.43 8.81
N LEU A 62 -2.70 -6.46 8.44
CA LEU A 62 -1.24 -6.59 8.44
C LEU A 62 -0.63 -6.17 9.79
N CYS A 63 0.58 -6.66 10.05
CA CYS A 63 1.43 -6.20 11.14
C CYS A 63 2.44 -5.15 10.66
N GLU A 64 2.91 -4.26 11.54
CA GLU A 64 3.86 -3.18 11.14
C GLU A 64 5.21 -3.73 10.69
N GLU A 65 5.61 -4.88 11.23
CA GLU A 65 6.85 -5.61 10.91
C GLU A 65 6.85 -6.13 9.47
N GLU A 66 5.67 -6.34 8.88
CA GLU A 66 5.51 -6.76 7.48
C GLU A 66 5.67 -5.59 6.49
N MET A 67 5.73 -4.35 6.98
CA MET A 67 5.58 -3.14 6.18
C MET A 67 6.85 -2.28 6.19
N ARG A 68 7.53 -2.20 5.04
CA ARG A 68 8.82 -1.50 4.87
C ARG A 68 8.80 0.01 5.17
N CYS A 69 7.64 0.66 5.14
CA CYS A 69 7.51 2.09 5.46
C CYS A 69 7.60 2.38 6.96
N PHE A 70 7.38 1.39 7.82
CA PHE A 70 7.66 1.49 9.25
C PHE A 70 9.09 0.97 9.43
N GLY A 71 10.06 1.88 9.47
CA GLY A 71 11.46 1.50 9.70
C GLY A 71 11.65 0.76 11.03
N THR A 72 12.81 0.14 11.23
CA THR A 72 13.21 -0.46 12.51
C THR A 72 13.18 0.59 13.62
N SER A 73 12.06 0.69 14.33
CA SER A 73 11.96 1.46 15.57
C SER A 73 12.65 0.66 16.67
N SER A 74 13.60 1.27 17.37
CA SER A 74 14.38 0.63 18.45
C SER A 74 13.60 0.51 19.77
N ILE A 75 12.28 0.35 19.75
CA ILE A 75 11.44 0.28 20.96
C ILE A 75 10.67 -1.05 20.97
N GLN A 76 10.74 -1.67 22.15
CA GLN A 76 10.31 -3.01 22.57
C GLN A 76 8.93 -3.48 22.08
N PRO A 77 8.69 -4.82 22.07
CA PRO A 77 7.47 -5.45 21.55
C PRO A 77 6.27 -5.11 22.44
N GLY A 78 5.62 -4.00 22.12
CA GLY A 78 4.24 -3.73 22.49
C GLY A 78 3.33 -4.30 21.43
N SER A 79 3.20 -5.62 21.43
CA SER A 79 2.41 -6.42 20.51
C SER A 79 0.97 -5.91 20.44
N THR A 80 0.52 -5.53 19.25
CA THR A 80 -0.81 -5.91 18.76
C THR A 80 -0.75 -5.98 17.24
N CYS A 81 -0.44 -7.17 16.74
CA CYS A 81 -1.47 -7.86 15.96
C CYS A 81 -2.38 -8.52 17.02
#